data_AF-A0A2K1XR42-F1
#
_entry.id   AF-A0A2K1XR42-F1
#
_cell.length_a   1.000
_cell.length_b   1.000
_cell.length_c   1.000
_cell.angle_alpha   90.00
_cell.angle_beta   90.00
_cell.angle_gamma   90.00
#
_symmetry.space_group_name_H-M   'P 1'
#
loop_
_entity.id
_entity.type
_entity.pdbx_description
1 polymer ?
#
loop_
_entity_poly.entity_id
_entity_poly.type
_entity_poly.pdbx_seq_one_letter_code
_entity_poly.pdbx_strand_id
1 'polypeptide(L)' 'KKYFEYLTLTKANVTIISGLTDMIKGSSKANILLPNSTKPCIKYALYSPEFQRNLLSFKDIRANSYHIETIDEDKK' A
#
# COMPACT_ATOMS: atom_id res chain seq x y z
N LYS A 1 14.07 -7.10 -9.64
CA LYS A 1 13.33 -5.82 -9.65
C LYS A 1 13.52 -5.15 -8.29
N LYS A 2 13.85 -3.86 -8.26
CA LYS A 2 13.98 -3.09 -7.01
C LYS A 2 12.63 -2.41 -6.74
N TYR A 3 11.90 -2.84 -5.72
CA TYR A 3 10.58 -2.27 -5.37
C TYR A 3 10.68 -1.04 -4.48
N PHE A 4 11.71 -1.02 -3.64
CA PHE A 4 12.01 0.08 -2.72
C PHE A 4 13.24 0.84 -3.22
N GLU A 5 13.15 2.17 -3.25
CA GLU A 5 14.27 3.02 -3.66
C GLU A 5 15.40 2.98 -2.62
N TYR A 6 15.00 3.11 -1.35
CA TYR A 6 15.75 2.87 -0.12
C TYR A 6 14.83 2.06 0.81
N LEU A 7 15.34 1.20 1.69
CA LEU A 7 14.52 0.50 2.68
C LEU A 7 15.05 0.83 4.07
N THR A 8 14.23 1.48 4.90
CA THR A 8 14.55 1.70 6.30
C THR A 8 14.09 0.48 7.08
N LEU A 9 15.04 -0.25 7.68
CA LEU A 9 14.73 -1.38 8.54
C LEU A 9 14.24 -0.85 9.88
N THR A 10 12.99 -1.13 10.18
CA THR A 10 12.32 -0.68 11.39
C THR A 10 11.33 -1.76 11.79
N LYS A 11 11.42 -2.25 13.03
CA LYS A 11 10.36 -3.09 13.58
C LYS A 11 9.19 -2.20 13.95
N ALA A 12 8.01 -2.54 13.44
CA ALA A 12 6.77 -1.88 13.80
C ALA A 12 5.69 -2.91 14.08
N ASN A 13 4.87 -2.63 15.10
CA ASN A 13 3.69 -3.42 15.38
C ASN A 13 2.51 -2.86 14.61
N VAL A 14 1.78 -3.72 13.92
CA VAL A 14 0.52 -3.38 13.24
C VAL A 14 -0.60 -4.26 13.78
N THR A 15 -1.81 -3.71 13.85
CA THR A 15 -2.99 -4.49 14.22
C THR A 15 -3.61 -5.02 12.93
N ILE A 16 -3.74 -6.34 12.85
CA ILE A 16 -4.47 -7.04 11.79
C ILE A 16 -5.71 -7.72 12.41
N ILE A 17 -6.58 -8.31 11.58
CA ILE A 17 -7.83 -8.94 12.04
C ILE A 17 -7.57 -10.04 13.10
N SER A 18 -6.44 -10.74 13.01
CA SER A 18 -6.04 -11.78 13.96
C SER A 18 -5.31 -11.25 15.21
N GLY A 19 -5.17 -9.93 15.37
CA GLY A 19 -4.50 -9.31 16.52
C GLY A 19 -3.26 -8.48 16.16
N LEU A 20 -2.46 -8.14 17.18
CA LEU A 20 -1.21 -7.39 17.02
C LEU A 20 -0.14 -8.28 16.37
N THR A 21 0.65 -7.74 15.46
CA THR A 21 1.75 -8.46 14.81
C THR A 21 2.99 -7.57 14.62
N ASP A 22 4.19 -8.11 14.83
CA ASP A 22 5.49 -7.45 14.63
C ASP A 22 6.16 -7.83 13.29
N MET A 23 5.35 -8.33 12.34
CA MET A 23 5.80 -8.82 11.03
C MET A 23 6.37 -7.72 10.12
N ILE A 24 6.12 -6.44 10.42
CA ILE A 24 6.71 -5.33 9.67
C ILE A 24 8.19 -5.20 10.02
N LYS A 25 9.06 -5.37 9.02
CA LYS A 25 10.52 -5.29 9.15
C LYS A 25 11.11 -4.02 8.57
N GLY A 26 10.29 -3.18 7.94
CA GLY A 26 10.73 -1.87 7.48
C GLY A 26 9.65 -1.08 6.80
N SER A 27 10.00 0.13 6.39
CA SER A 27 9.10 1.02 5.66
C SER A 27 9.88 1.91 4.71
N SER A 28 9.29 2.24 3.57
CA SER A 28 9.80 3.25 2.65
C SER A 28 8.79 3.58 1.55
N LYS A 29 9.10 4.57 0.72
CA LYS A 29 8.43 4.79 -0.56
C LYS A 29 8.62 3.56 -1.46
N ALA A 30 7.53 3.09 -2.06
CA ALA A 30 7.58 1.98 -3.01
C ALA A 30 7.29 2.48 -4.43
N ASN A 31 8.08 2.00 -5.39
CA ASN A 31 7.87 2.20 -6.81
C ASN A 31 7.42 0.86 -7.41
N ILE A 32 6.09 0.67 -7.53
CA ILE A 32 5.51 -0.54 -8.12
C ILE A 32 4.97 -0.25 -9.51
N LEU A 33 5.13 -1.22 -10.41
CA LEU A 33 4.51 -1.23 -11.73
C LEU A 33 3.42 -2.31 -11.73
N LEU A 34 2.17 -1.88 -11.79
CA LEU A 34 1.02 -2.76 -11.95
C LEU A 34 0.89 -3.21 -13.43
N PRO A 35 0.03 -4.21 -13.71
CA PRO A 35 -0.39 -4.49 -15.09
C PRO A 35 -0.91 -3.23 -15.79
N ASN A 36 -0.82 -3.18 -17.11
CA ASN A 36 -1.17 -2.01 -17.95
C ASN A 36 -0.27 -0.78 -17.76
N SER A 37 0.95 -0.98 -17.25
CA SER A 37 1.92 0.09 -17.05
C SER A 37 1.52 1.16 -16.03
N THR A 38 0.53 0.87 -15.18
CA THR A 38 0.07 1.78 -14.11
C THR A 38 1.10 1.85 -12.98
N LYS A 39 1.46 3.08 -12.57
CA LYS A 39 2.47 3.34 -11.53
C LYS A 39 1.88 4.22 -10.43
N PRO A 40 1.24 3.64 -9.39
CA PRO A 40 0.77 4.42 -8.25
C PRO A 40 1.95 5.03 -7.49
N CYS A 41 1.79 6.29 -7.07
CA CYS A 41 2.66 6.94 -6.11
C CYS A 41 2.31 6.45 -4.70
N ILE A 42 3.15 5.58 -4.13
CA ILE A 42 2.99 5.06 -2.75
C ILE A 42 4.01 5.74 -1.85
N LYS A 43 3.56 6.71 -1.05
CA LYS A 43 4.43 7.49 -0.15
C LYS A 43 4.97 6.67 1.02
N TYR A 44 4.15 5.77 1.57
CA TYR A 44 4.46 4.98 2.75
C TYR A 44 4.09 3.51 2.53
N ALA A 45 5.04 2.70 2.11
CA ALA A 45 4.89 1.25 2.02
C ALA A 45 5.59 0.55 3.18
N LEU A 46 4.95 -0.50 3.70
CA LEU A 46 5.50 -1.35 4.75
C LEU A 46 6.11 -2.60 4.13
N TYR A 47 7.28 -2.99 4.60
CA TYR A 47 7.96 -4.20 4.20
C TYR A 47 7.70 -5.30 5.21
N SER A 48 7.11 -6.40 4.75
CA SER A 48 6.85 -7.59 5.54
C SER A 48 7.19 -8.83 4.71
N PRO A 49 8.39 -9.43 4.88
CA PRO A 49 8.83 -10.58 4.08
C PRO A 49 7.99 -11.85 4.33
N GLU A 50 7.27 -11.91 5.45
CA GLU A 50 6.46 -13.07 5.82
C GLU A 50 5.13 -13.15 5.06
N PHE A 51 4.69 -12.05 4.42
CA PHE A 51 3.49 -12.07 3.59
C PHE A 51 3.84 -12.33 2.12
N GLN A 52 3.16 -13.31 1.53
CA GLN A 52 3.31 -13.65 0.10
C GLN A 52 2.59 -12.69 -0.85
N ARG A 53 1.74 -11.81 -0.32
CA ARG A 53 0.92 -10.88 -1.09
C ARG A 53 1.18 -9.45 -0.63
N ASN A 54 1.22 -8.52 -1.59
CA ASN A 54 1.27 -7.10 -1.31
C ASN A 54 -0.15 -6.59 -1.04
N LEU A 55 -0.28 -5.66 -0.10
CA LEU A 55 -1.53 -4.94 0.15
C LEU A 55 -1.37 -3.49 -0.32
N LEU A 56 -2.41 -2.97 -0.96
CA LEU A 56 -2.49 -1.56 -1.34
C LEU A 56 -3.62 -0.93 -0.53
N SER A 57 -3.33 0.16 0.17
CA SER A 57 -4.36 0.81 0.98
C SER A 57 -5.34 1.58 0.09
N PHE A 58 -6.60 1.68 0.52
CA PHE A 58 -7.57 2.54 -0.17
C PHE A 58 -7.12 4.00 -0.23
N LYS A 59 -6.33 4.46 0.76
CA LYS A 59 -5.74 5.81 0.74
C LYS A 59 -4.80 5.98 -0.44
N ASP A 60 -3.95 5.00 -0.71
CA ASP A 60 -3.04 5.05 -1.86
C ASP A 60 -3.82 5.02 -3.18
N ILE A 61 -4.86 4.20 -3.29
CA ILE A 61 -5.71 4.13 -4.49
C ILE A 61 -6.38 5.48 -4.75
N ARG A 62 -7.00 6.08 -3.73
CA ARG A 62 -7.69 7.38 -3.85
C ARG A 62 -6.73 8.53 -4.13
N ALA A 63 -5.58 8.56 -3.46
CA ALA A 63 -4.57 9.60 -3.68
C ALA A 63 -3.98 9.58 -5.11
N ASN A 64 -4.11 8.45 -5.82
CA ASN A 64 -3.70 8.30 -7.21
C ASN A 64 -4.87 8.33 -8.20
N SER A 65 -6.09 8.68 -7.77
CA SER A 65 -7.28 8.79 -8.62
C SER A 65 -7.61 7.50 -9.40
N TYR A 66 -7.32 6.33 -8.83
CA TYR A 66 -7.65 5.04 -9.43
C TYR A 66 -8.95 4.43 -8.89
N HIS A 67 -9.75 5.21 -8.19
CA HIS A 67 -11.09 4.81 -7.74
C HIS A 67 -12.17 5.35 -8.67
N ILE A 68 -13.32 4.67 -8.68
CA ILE A 68 -14.55 5.15 -9.32
C ILE A 68 -15.44 5.71 -8.21
N GLU A 69 -16.04 6.87 -8.45
CA GLU A 69 -17.04 7.46 -7.56
C GLU A 69 -18.42 7.15 -8.11
N THR A 70 -19.32 6.68 -7.24
CA THR A 70 -20.73 6.53 -7.58
C THR A 70 -21.44 7.81 -7.17
N ILE A 71 -22.04 8.49 -8.15
CA ILE A 71 -22.91 9.65 -7.90
C ILE A 71 -24.32 9.10 -7.71
N ASP A 72 -24.94 9.45 -6.59
CA ASP A 72 -26.34 9.15 -6.33
C ASP A 72 -27.19 10.14 -7.13
N GLU A 73 -27.91 9.65 -8.16
CA GLU A 73 -28.73 10.48 -9.05
C GLU A 73 -29.85 11.22 -8.29
N ASP A 74 -30.28 10.67 -7.14
CA ASP A 74 -31.36 11.23 -6.31
C ASP A 74 -30.90 12.37 -5.38
N LYS A 75 -29.61 12.76 -5.42
CA LYS A 75 -29.05 13.87 -4.61
C LYS A 75 -28.90 15.19 -5.38
N LYS A 76 -29.71 15.41 -6.40
CA LYS A 76 -29.74 16.67 -7.16
C LYS A 76 -30.83 17.63 -6.68
#